data_AF-A0AAE9L6C8-F1
#
_entry.id   AF-A0AAE9L6C8-F1
#
_cell.length_a   1.000
_cell.length_b   1.000
_cell.length_c   1.000
_cell.angle_alpha   90.00
_cell.angle_beta   90.00
_cell.angle_gamma   90.00
#
_symmetry.space_group_name_H-M   'P 1'
#
loop_
_entity.id
_entity.type
_entity.pdbx_description
1 polymer ?
#
loop_
_entity_poly.entity_id
_entity_poly.type
_entity_poly.pdbx_seq_one_letter_code
_entity_poly.pdbx_strand_id
1 'polypeptide(L)'
;MESQHTGIRGVLPTLAATLATLSGLGPALGHAETAPYPNRPIRMILPSAAGSVTDQTARLVAERLSIALKKPVVVDNRPGANGIIASEMVSRAEPDGYTLLFTYSATLTVNPWITANLPYDPLKDFTPIARPSAPGGNLLVVTSTVPVHNLKELIAYVKASPTELAYCSWGVGSGGHLTMEYLKAKTGMRLRHVPYKSAVQCTNDLAAGHVTIAFTDALSVVPHLKSGRIRGVAASGPERMLTAQDVPTMGEQGIPFNQASWLALFGPKNLPAPIVNRLNAEVNRILQSPEEQQRFAAMYLKPGKPSTAGELGDLVRADLGAWGEVVKTAGVTPQ
;
A
#
# COMPACT_ATOMS: atom_id res chain seq x y z
N MET A 1 -51.96 -52.57 77.61
CA MET A 1 -52.16 -51.94 78.93
C MET A 1 -51.67 -50.51 78.79
N GLU A 2 -52.56 -49.64 78.31
CA GLU A 2 -53.47 -48.83 79.15
C GLU A 2 -52.75 -47.54 79.55
N SER A 3 -53.16 -46.40 79.00
CA SER A 3 -54.18 -45.50 79.59
C SER A 3 -53.43 -44.31 80.23
N GLN A 4 -53.78 -43.03 80.11
CA GLN A 4 -54.90 -42.33 79.48
C GLN A 4 -54.53 -40.84 79.36
N HIS A 5 -55.26 -40.17 78.48
CA HIS A 5 -55.42 -38.73 78.35
C HIS A 5 -55.78 -38.00 79.65
N THR A 6 -55.33 -36.75 79.82
CA THR A 6 -56.22 -35.57 79.98
C THR A 6 -55.43 -34.25 80.07
N GLY A 7 -55.98 -33.15 79.52
CA GLY A 7 -55.57 -31.80 79.93
C GLY A 7 -55.65 -30.70 78.86
N ILE A 8 -56.85 -30.31 78.42
CA ILE A 8 -57.11 -29.09 77.65
C ILE A 8 -57.25 -27.89 78.61
N ARG A 9 -56.62 -26.75 78.29
CA ARG A 9 -56.98 -25.32 78.58
C ARG A 9 -55.71 -24.51 78.29
N GLY A 10 -55.62 -23.62 77.30
CA GLY A 10 -56.47 -22.47 76.99
C GLY A 10 -55.59 -21.21 77.14
N VAL A 11 -55.66 -20.30 76.16
CA VAL A 11 -55.37 -18.84 76.18
C VAL A 11 -54.72 -18.40 74.83
N LEU A 12 -55.55 -17.76 73.99
CA LEU A 12 -55.20 -16.82 72.89
C LEU A 12 -54.65 -15.49 73.49
N PRO A 13 -54.32 -14.44 72.72
CA PRO A 13 -53.44 -14.30 71.54
C PRO A 13 -52.51 -13.05 71.69
N THR A 14 -51.37 -12.92 71.00
CA THR A 14 -50.77 -11.59 70.64
C THR A 14 -49.53 -11.81 69.75
N LEU A 15 -49.60 -11.52 68.45
CA LEU A 15 -49.26 -10.23 67.83
C LEU A 15 -47.75 -9.90 67.88
N ALA A 16 -47.01 -10.24 66.81
CA ALA A 16 -45.83 -9.49 66.39
C ALA A 16 -45.46 -9.87 64.95
N ALA A 17 -45.74 -8.96 64.03
CA ALA A 17 -45.21 -8.98 62.68
C ALA A 17 -43.68 -8.86 62.72
N THR A 18 -42.97 -9.66 61.93
CA THR A 18 -41.59 -9.37 61.56
C THR A 18 -41.43 -9.62 60.07
N LEU A 19 -41.59 -8.53 59.32
CA LEU A 19 -41.19 -8.41 57.91
C LEU A 19 -39.66 -8.49 57.88
N ALA A 20 -39.09 -9.64 57.53
CA ALA A 20 -37.65 -9.76 57.31
C ALA A 20 -37.33 -9.35 55.86
N THR A 21 -36.56 -8.27 55.78
CA THR A 21 -36.05 -7.53 54.63
C THR A 21 -35.36 -8.39 53.56
N LEU A 22 -35.87 -8.29 52.34
CA LEU A 22 -35.30 -8.83 51.11
C LEU A 22 -34.53 -7.71 50.39
N SER A 23 -33.25 -7.50 50.70
CA SER A 23 -32.45 -6.47 50.02
C SER A 23 -30.96 -6.83 49.94
N GLY A 24 -30.47 -7.04 48.72
CA GLY A 24 -29.08 -6.76 48.38
C GLY A 24 -28.23 -7.95 47.94
N LEU A 25 -28.50 -8.50 46.77
CA LEU A 25 -27.48 -9.08 45.88
C LEU A 25 -27.96 -8.90 44.43
N GLY A 26 -27.83 -7.68 43.93
CA GLY A 26 -27.92 -7.45 42.49
C GLY A 26 -26.68 -8.07 41.82
N PRO A 27 -26.82 -8.74 40.66
CA PRO A 27 -25.67 -9.23 39.93
C PRO A 27 -24.80 -8.03 39.55
N ALA A 28 -23.56 -8.02 40.04
CA ALA A 28 -22.54 -7.13 39.54
C ALA A 28 -22.39 -7.42 38.04
N LEU A 29 -22.99 -6.57 37.21
CA LEU A 29 -22.67 -6.46 35.79
C LEU A 29 -21.20 -6.04 35.74
N GLY A 30 -20.31 -7.03 35.78
CA GLY A 30 -18.90 -6.83 35.46
C GLY A 30 -18.86 -6.16 34.10
N HIS A 31 -18.41 -4.92 34.07
CA HIS A 31 -17.99 -4.31 32.82
C HIS A 31 -16.88 -5.22 32.31
N ALA A 32 -17.18 -6.04 31.30
CA ALA A 32 -16.15 -6.72 30.55
C ALA A 32 -15.29 -5.61 29.95
N GLU A 33 -14.17 -5.30 30.60
CA GLU A 33 -13.13 -4.46 30.02
C GLU A 33 -12.79 -5.12 28.69
N THR A 34 -13.21 -4.49 27.60
CA THR A 34 -12.76 -4.84 26.26
C THR A 34 -11.25 -4.73 26.29
N ALA A 35 -10.57 -5.88 26.34
CA ALA A 35 -9.13 -5.94 26.52
C ALA A 35 -8.47 -4.99 25.50
N PRO A 36 -7.57 -4.08 25.96
CA PRO A 36 -7.13 -2.96 25.14
C PRO A 36 -6.52 -3.44 23.83
N TYR A 37 -6.90 -2.79 22.74
CA TYR A 37 -6.34 -3.09 21.42
C TYR A 37 -4.86 -2.67 21.36
N PRO A 38 -3.96 -3.50 20.76
CA PRO A 38 -4.18 -4.88 20.37
C PRO A 38 -3.96 -5.86 21.54
N ASN A 39 -4.77 -6.91 21.62
CA ASN A 39 -4.64 -7.97 22.62
C ASN A 39 -4.15 -9.31 22.04
N ARG A 40 -4.17 -9.47 20.71
CA ARG A 40 -3.70 -10.63 19.94
C ARG A 40 -2.82 -10.19 18.74
N PRO A 41 -2.14 -11.12 18.04
CA PRO A 41 -1.36 -10.78 16.86
C PRO A 41 -2.18 -10.08 15.76
N ILE A 42 -1.55 -9.14 15.07
CA ILE A 42 -2.10 -8.46 13.89
C ILE A 42 -1.53 -9.14 12.64
N ARG A 43 -2.38 -9.41 11.65
CA ARG A 43 -2.00 -9.93 10.33
C ARG A 43 -1.94 -8.77 9.34
N MET A 44 -0.76 -8.56 8.75
CA MET A 44 -0.52 -7.56 7.71
C MET A 44 -0.41 -8.27 6.36
N ILE A 45 -1.45 -8.17 5.54
CA ILE A 45 -1.53 -8.82 4.23
C ILE A 45 -0.88 -7.94 3.16
N LEU A 46 -0.06 -8.54 2.30
CA LEU A 46 0.65 -7.86 1.22
C LEU A 46 0.31 -8.45 -0.15
N PRO A 47 0.17 -7.62 -1.20
CA PRO A 47 -0.05 -8.07 -2.59
C PRO A 47 1.24 -8.49 -3.32
N SER A 48 2.35 -8.71 -2.62
CA SER A 48 3.69 -8.85 -3.21
C SER A 48 4.41 -10.11 -2.74
N ALA A 49 5.35 -10.61 -3.55
CA ALA A 49 6.20 -11.74 -3.19
C ALA A 49 7.23 -11.35 -2.10
N ALA A 50 7.65 -12.34 -1.31
CA ALA A 50 8.69 -12.17 -0.31
C ALA A 50 10.00 -11.65 -0.95
N GLY A 51 10.70 -10.75 -0.26
CA GLY A 51 11.94 -10.12 -0.74
C GLY A 51 11.74 -8.94 -1.69
N SER A 52 10.51 -8.66 -2.15
CA SER A 52 10.21 -7.43 -2.90
C SER A 52 10.37 -6.17 -2.04
N VAL A 53 10.46 -5.00 -2.67
CA VAL A 53 10.53 -3.69 -1.98
C VAL A 53 9.37 -3.47 -1.04
N THR A 54 8.16 -3.83 -1.48
CA THR A 54 6.94 -3.76 -0.66
C THR A 54 7.05 -4.68 0.55
N ASP A 55 7.53 -5.91 0.38
CA ASP A 55 7.75 -6.87 1.46
C ASP A 55 8.80 -6.38 2.47
N GLN A 56 9.95 -5.89 2.00
CA GLN A 56 11.00 -5.36 2.88
C GLN A 56 10.50 -4.16 3.70
N THR A 57 9.77 -3.23 3.06
CA THR A 57 9.20 -2.06 3.75
C THR A 57 8.14 -2.48 4.76
N ALA A 58 7.26 -3.42 4.41
CA ALA A 58 6.23 -3.91 5.32
C ALA A 58 6.84 -4.65 6.52
N ARG A 59 7.89 -5.45 6.32
CA ARG A 59 8.59 -6.14 7.42
C ARG A 59 9.24 -5.15 8.38
N LEU A 60 9.87 -4.09 7.87
CA LEU A 60 10.39 -2.99 8.69
C LEU A 60 9.27 -2.36 9.53
N VAL A 61 8.15 -2.00 8.89
CA VAL A 61 7.02 -1.38 9.59
C VAL A 61 6.40 -2.36 10.60
N ALA A 62 6.23 -3.63 10.25
CA ALA A 62 5.67 -4.66 11.10
C ALA A 62 6.56 -4.97 12.31
N GLU A 63 7.88 -5.05 12.13
CA GLU A 63 8.85 -5.21 13.23
C GLU A 63 8.70 -4.07 14.24
N ARG A 64 8.70 -2.82 13.76
CA ARG A 64 8.60 -1.64 14.63
C ARG A 64 7.23 -1.50 15.28
N LEU A 65 6.14 -1.80 14.57
CA LEU A 65 4.81 -1.87 15.16
C LEU A 65 4.73 -2.98 16.21
N SER A 66 5.38 -4.12 16.01
CA SER A 66 5.35 -5.21 16.98
C SER A 66 5.95 -4.80 18.32
N ILE A 67 7.07 -4.07 18.27
CA ILE A 67 7.72 -3.50 19.46
C ILE A 67 6.80 -2.46 20.12
N ALA A 68 6.29 -1.51 19.36
CA ALA A 68 5.50 -0.39 19.88
C ALA A 68 4.13 -0.82 20.46
N LEU A 69 3.53 -1.86 19.87
CA LEU A 69 2.22 -2.40 20.27
C LEU A 69 2.35 -3.55 21.28
N LYS A 70 3.56 -4.07 21.52
CA LYS A 70 3.83 -5.24 22.36
C LYS A 70 3.02 -6.47 21.96
N LYS A 71 2.72 -6.60 20.67
CA LYS A 71 2.00 -7.72 20.05
C LYS A 71 2.61 -8.01 18.69
N PRO A 72 2.71 -9.28 18.26
CA PRO A 72 3.25 -9.60 16.95
C PRO A 72 2.42 -8.97 15.83
N VAL A 73 3.10 -8.37 14.85
CA VAL A 73 2.55 -7.99 13.55
C VAL A 73 3.17 -8.89 12.51
N VAL A 74 2.37 -9.81 11.98
CA VAL A 74 2.83 -10.90 11.10
C VAL A 74 2.55 -10.53 9.64
N VAL A 75 3.60 -10.52 8.83
CA VAL A 75 3.51 -10.30 7.38
C VAL A 75 3.00 -11.57 6.68
N ASP A 76 1.96 -11.42 5.86
CA ASP A 76 1.37 -12.49 5.03
C ASP A 76 1.34 -12.07 3.56
N ASN A 77 2.22 -12.68 2.76
CA ASN A 77 2.34 -12.41 1.32
C ASN A 77 1.27 -13.16 0.51
N ARG A 78 0.38 -12.41 -0.15
CA ARG A 78 -0.69 -12.90 -1.05
C ARG A 78 -0.56 -12.26 -2.44
N PRO A 79 0.50 -12.61 -3.21
CA PRO A 79 0.71 -12.04 -4.54
C PRO A 79 -0.34 -12.52 -5.55
N GLY A 80 -0.59 -11.70 -6.56
CA GLY A 80 -1.42 -12.06 -7.71
C GLY A 80 -2.33 -10.92 -8.16
N ALA A 81 -2.69 -10.93 -9.44
CA ALA A 81 -3.64 -10.00 -10.08
C ALA A 81 -3.41 -8.52 -9.70
N ASN A 82 -2.15 -8.05 -9.77
CA ASN A 82 -1.77 -6.68 -9.38
C ASN A 82 -2.33 -6.22 -8.02
N GLY A 83 -2.33 -7.14 -7.06
CA GLY A 83 -2.77 -6.90 -5.68
C GLY A 83 -4.25 -7.07 -5.42
N ILE A 84 -5.04 -7.43 -6.42
CA ILE A 84 -6.48 -7.64 -6.27
C ILE A 84 -6.79 -8.70 -5.21
N ILE A 85 -6.05 -9.81 -5.19
CA ILE A 85 -6.29 -10.92 -4.26
C ILE A 85 -6.14 -10.45 -2.80
N ALA A 86 -5.03 -9.77 -2.49
CA ALA A 86 -4.79 -9.26 -1.14
C ALA A 86 -5.82 -8.20 -0.73
N SER A 87 -6.17 -7.29 -1.66
CA SER A 87 -7.15 -6.24 -1.42
C SER A 87 -8.55 -6.79 -1.18
N GLU A 88 -9.00 -7.78 -1.95
CA GLU A 88 -10.28 -8.45 -1.73
C GLU A 88 -10.33 -9.16 -0.37
N MET A 89 -9.25 -9.83 0.03
CA MET A 89 -9.19 -10.48 1.34
C MET A 89 -9.35 -9.48 2.48
N VAL A 90 -8.74 -8.29 2.37
CA VAL A 90 -8.83 -7.27 3.42
C VAL A 90 -10.14 -6.49 3.34
N SER A 91 -10.69 -6.21 2.15
CA SER A 91 -11.97 -5.49 2.02
C SER A 91 -13.13 -6.23 2.69
N ARG A 92 -13.04 -7.56 2.78
CA ARG A 92 -14.04 -8.44 3.42
C ARG A 92 -13.73 -8.77 4.89
N ALA A 93 -12.65 -8.25 5.46
CA ALA A 93 -12.24 -8.56 6.83
C ALA A 93 -13.05 -7.77 7.87
N GLU A 94 -13.13 -8.31 9.09
CA GLU A 94 -13.72 -7.61 10.22
C GLU A 94 -12.95 -6.31 10.54
N PRO A 95 -13.64 -5.18 10.80
CA PRO A 95 -13.02 -3.90 11.11
C PRO A 95 -12.55 -3.81 12.56
N ASP A 96 -11.77 -4.79 13.00
CA ASP A 96 -11.28 -4.94 14.38
C ASP A 96 -9.79 -4.63 14.54
N GLY A 97 -9.11 -4.26 13.44
CA GLY A 97 -7.69 -3.88 13.42
C GLY A 97 -6.71 -5.05 13.33
N TYR A 98 -7.18 -6.30 13.33
CA TYR A 98 -6.30 -7.47 13.32
C TYR A 98 -6.00 -8.00 11.91
N THR A 99 -6.68 -7.49 10.88
CA THR A 99 -6.35 -7.73 9.48
C THR A 99 -6.14 -6.40 8.77
N LEU A 100 -4.91 -6.14 8.35
CA LEU A 100 -4.50 -4.90 7.68
C LEU A 100 -3.97 -5.20 6.28
N LEU A 101 -4.12 -4.24 5.38
CA LEU A 101 -3.55 -4.26 4.03
C LEU A 101 -2.34 -3.33 3.99
N PHE A 102 -1.17 -3.86 3.64
CA PHE A 102 -0.02 -3.06 3.24
C PHE A 102 0.18 -3.21 1.74
N THR A 103 -0.04 -2.14 0.98
CA THR A 103 -0.13 -2.21 -0.49
C THR A 103 0.64 -1.09 -1.18
N TYR A 104 0.81 -1.24 -2.50
CA TYR A 104 1.29 -0.20 -3.41
C TYR A 104 0.12 0.50 -4.10
N SER A 105 0.33 1.75 -4.49
CA SER A 105 -0.71 2.67 -5.01
C SER A 105 -1.53 2.10 -6.15
N ALA A 106 -0.91 1.44 -7.14
CA ALA A 106 -1.58 0.92 -8.32
C ALA A 106 -2.79 0.01 -8.00
N THR A 107 -2.74 -0.71 -6.88
CA THR A 107 -3.85 -1.55 -6.42
C THR A 107 -5.13 -0.75 -6.20
N LEU A 108 -5.01 0.48 -5.70
CA LEU A 108 -6.15 1.34 -5.36
C LEU A 108 -6.41 2.42 -6.41
N THR A 109 -5.42 2.79 -7.22
CA THR A 109 -5.51 3.95 -8.13
C THR A 109 -5.52 3.58 -9.61
N VAL A 110 -4.99 2.42 -9.99
CA VAL A 110 -4.87 1.99 -11.39
C VAL A 110 -5.84 0.84 -11.71
N ASN A 111 -5.90 -0.20 -10.87
CA ASN A 111 -6.78 -1.36 -11.10
C ASN A 111 -8.24 -1.00 -11.42
N PRO A 112 -8.86 0.01 -10.76
CA PRO A 112 -10.23 0.44 -11.09
C PRO A 112 -10.45 0.87 -12.54
N TRP A 113 -9.38 1.25 -13.25
CA TRP A 113 -9.43 1.71 -14.63
C TRP A 113 -9.07 0.65 -15.66
N ILE A 114 -8.40 -0.43 -15.23
CA ILE A 114 -7.86 -1.45 -16.15
C ILE A 114 -8.39 -2.86 -15.88
N THR A 115 -9.26 -3.04 -14.88
CA THR A 115 -9.86 -4.33 -14.54
C THR A 115 -11.37 -4.23 -14.66
N ALA A 116 -11.98 -5.02 -15.56
CA ALA A 116 -13.42 -4.92 -15.80
C ALA A 116 -14.28 -5.29 -14.57
N ASN A 117 -13.85 -6.32 -13.84
CA ASN A 117 -14.57 -6.86 -12.68
C ASN A 117 -13.72 -6.77 -11.41
N LEU A 118 -13.58 -5.56 -10.86
CA LEU A 118 -12.82 -5.35 -9.63
C LEU A 118 -13.67 -5.73 -8.40
N PRO A 119 -13.20 -6.61 -7.49
CA PRO A 119 -13.98 -7.10 -6.35
C PRO A 119 -13.96 -6.18 -5.12
N TYR A 120 -13.54 -4.92 -5.29
CA TYR A 120 -13.53 -3.90 -4.23
C TYR A 120 -13.67 -2.51 -4.83
N ASP A 121 -14.21 -1.58 -4.02
CA ASP A 121 -14.18 -0.14 -4.27
C ASP A 121 -13.04 0.49 -3.44
N PRO A 122 -12.01 1.09 -4.09
CA PRO A 122 -10.84 1.61 -3.39
C PRO A 122 -11.15 2.78 -2.43
N LEU A 123 -12.28 3.48 -2.63
CA LEU A 123 -12.68 4.62 -1.80
C LEU A 123 -13.68 4.23 -0.70
N LYS A 124 -14.42 3.12 -0.87
CA LYS A 124 -15.46 2.72 0.09
C LYS A 124 -15.07 1.55 0.97
N ASP A 125 -14.22 0.64 0.48
CA ASP A 125 -14.00 -0.65 1.14
C ASP A 125 -12.74 -0.68 2.02
N PHE A 126 -12.00 0.43 2.09
CA PHE A 126 -10.79 0.57 2.88
C PHE A 126 -10.81 1.80 3.76
N THR A 127 -10.23 1.68 4.95
CA THR A 127 -9.95 2.80 5.85
C THR A 127 -8.47 3.14 5.77
N PRO A 128 -8.07 4.35 5.32
CA PRO A 128 -6.68 4.79 5.32
C PRO A 128 -6.08 4.80 6.72
N ILE A 129 -4.81 4.41 6.86
CA ILE A 129 -4.11 4.46 8.15
C ILE A 129 -2.86 5.32 8.05
N ALA A 130 -1.89 4.96 7.22
CA ALA A 130 -0.63 5.69 7.13
C ALA A 130 0.10 5.40 5.81
N ARG A 131 1.03 6.28 5.43
CA ARG A 131 1.81 6.16 4.18
C ARG A 131 3.31 6.05 4.47
N PRO A 132 3.85 4.84 4.67
CA PRO A 132 5.25 4.66 5.06
C PRO A 132 6.28 5.07 4.02
N SER A 133 5.95 5.09 2.73
CA SER A 133 6.89 5.47 1.68
C SER A 133 6.47 6.77 0.99
N ALA A 134 7.44 7.64 0.70
CA ALA A 134 7.21 8.79 -0.15
C ALA A 134 6.85 8.35 -1.58
N PRO A 135 6.16 9.20 -2.35
CA PRO A 135 5.91 8.92 -3.76
C PRO A 135 7.24 8.80 -4.50
N GLY A 136 7.45 7.67 -5.19
CA GLY A 136 8.60 7.39 -6.03
C GLY A 136 8.18 7.24 -7.49
N GLY A 137 8.88 7.96 -8.37
CA GLY A 137 8.75 7.77 -9.80
C GLY A 137 9.41 6.49 -10.32
N ASN A 138 9.25 6.27 -11.62
CA ASN A 138 10.03 5.32 -12.40
C ASN A 138 11.12 6.10 -13.17
N LEU A 139 12.09 5.41 -13.74
CA LEU A 139 13.12 6.00 -14.60
C LEU A 139 12.94 5.53 -16.04
N LEU A 140 12.86 6.49 -16.96
CA LEU A 140 13.05 6.27 -18.39
C LEU A 140 14.53 6.15 -18.65
N VAL A 141 14.92 5.00 -19.19
CA VAL A 141 16.31 4.63 -19.43
C VAL A 141 16.50 4.10 -20.83
N VAL A 142 17.73 4.21 -21.31
CA VAL A 142 18.18 3.66 -22.59
C VAL A 142 19.49 2.91 -22.42
N THR A 143 19.79 2.00 -23.34
CA THR A 143 21.13 1.41 -23.42
C THR A 143 22.16 2.46 -23.82
N SER A 144 23.40 2.28 -23.39
CA SER A 144 24.49 3.23 -23.71
C SER A 144 24.75 3.40 -25.21
N THR A 145 24.34 2.41 -26.02
CA THR A 145 24.41 2.42 -27.49
C THR A 145 23.38 3.36 -28.14
N VAL A 146 22.34 3.78 -27.44
CA VAL A 146 21.38 4.78 -27.94
C VAL A 146 21.96 6.18 -27.71
N PRO A 147 22.15 6.98 -28.77
CA PRO A 147 22.82 8.29 -28.68
C PRO A 147 21.85 9.40 -28.25
N VAL A 148 21.19 9.21 -27.09
CA VAL A 148 20.25 10.19 -26.53
C VAL A 148 20.56 10.45 -25.05
N HIS A 149 20.35 11.70 -24.62
CA HIS A 149 20.67 12.19 -23.28
C HIS A 149 19.48 12.87 -22.59
N ASN A 150 18.42 13.14 -23.34
CA ASN A 150 17.22 13.80 -22.85
C ASN A 150 15.99 13.34 -23.64
N LEU A 151 14.82 13.72 -23.15
CA LEU A 151 13.53 13.30 -23.69
C LEU A 151 13.31 13.81 -25.10
N LYS A 152 13.76 15.04 -25.42
CA LYS A 152 13.66 15.62 -26.77
C LYS A 152 14.44 14.78 -27.79
N GLU A 153 15.68 14.41 -27.46
CA GLU A 153 16.52 13.55 -28.28
C GLU A 153 15.93 12.16 -28.45
N LEU A 154 15.40 11.56 -27.36
CA LEU A 154 14.73 10.26 -27.45
C LEU A 154 13.52 10.31 -28.38
N ILE A 155 12.65 11.33 -28.25
CA ILE A 155 11.47 11.48 -29.12
C ILE A 155 11.90 11.61 -30.59
N ALA A 156 12.92 12.41 -30.87
CA ALA A 156 13.46 12.57 -32.22
C ALA A 156 14.06 11.27 -32.76
N TYR A 157 14.85 10.57 -31.95
CA TYR A 157 15.48 9.29 -32.29
C TYR A 157 14.44 8.23 -32.62
N VAL A 158 13.41 8.08 -31.79
CA VAL A 158 12.33 7.11 -32.01
C VAL A 158 11.56 7.43 -33.29
N LYS A 159 11.25 8.72 -33.55
CA LYS A 159 10.52 9.14 -34.76
C LYS A 159 11.34 9.00 -36.04
N ALA A 160 12.66 9.12 -35.96
CA ALA A 160 13.55 8.99 -37.11
C ALA A 160 13.96 7.53 -37.40
N SER A 161 13.68 6.60 -36.48
CA SER A 161 14.04 5.20 -36.65
C SER A 161 13.29 4.59 -37.85
N PRO A 162 14.00 3.94 -38.80
CA PRO A 162 13.36 3.30 -39.96
C PRO A 162 12.57 2.05 -39.58
N THR A 163 12.77 1.54 -38.37
CA THR A 163 12.05 0.38 -37.82
C THR A 163 11.43 0.73 -36.48
N GLU A 164 10.32 0.09 -36.15
CA GLU A 164 9.68 0.30 -34.84
C GLU A 164 10.56 -0.28 -33.73
N LEU A 165 11.06 0.61 -32.87
CA LEU A 165 11.82 0.22 -31.70
C LEU A 165 10.88 -0.38 -30.62
N ALA A 166 11.45 -1.21 -29.77
CA ALA A 166 10.75 -1.80 -28.64
C ALA A 166 11.11 -1.10 -27.33
N TYR A 167 10.17 -1.09 -26.38
CA TYR A 167 10.46 -0.80 -24.99
C TYR A 167 9.98 -1.93 -24.08
N CYS A 168 10.63 -2.09 -22.92
CA CYS A 168 10.20 -3.05 -21.92
C CYS A 168 9.60 -2.40 -20.67
N SER A 169 8.73 -3.15 -20.01
CA SER A 169 8.23 -2.88 -18.66
C SER A 169 7.96 -4.20 -17.93
N TRP A 170 7.55 -4.15 -16.67
CA TRP A 170 7.20 -5.34 -15.89
C TRP A 170 5.72 -5.77 -16.03
N GLY A 171 5.16 -5.59 -17.23
CA GLY A 171 3.84 -6.09 -17.60
C GLY A 171 2.85 -5.00 -17.97
N VAL A 172 1.73 -5.41 -18.56
CA VAL A 172 0.61 -4.52 -18.89
C VAL A 172 -0.01 -3.97 -17.61
N GLY A 173 -0.36 -2.69 -17.61
CA GLY A 173 -0.89 -1.99 -16.43
C GLY A 173 0.15 -1.61 -15.37
N SER A 174 1.41 -2.04 -15.53
CA SER A 174 2.51 -1.58 -14.66
C SER A 174 2.73 -0.07 -14.78
N GLY A 175 3.31 0.53 -13.74
CA GLY A 175 3.69 1.95 -13.78
C GLY A 175 4.59 2.27 -14.97
N GLY A 176 5.53 1.40 -15.32
CA GLY A 176 6.38 1.59 -16.49
C GLY A 176 5.63 1.55 -17.82
N HIS A 177 4.67 0.62 -17.96
CA HIS A 177 3.81 0.53 -19.14
C HIS A 177 2.94 1.80 -19.28
N LEU A 178 2.19 2.16 -18.24
CA LEU A 178 1.28 3.29 -18.28
C LEU A 178 1.99 4.63 -18.50
N THR A 179 3.15 4.84 -17.88
CA THR A 179 3.94 6.05 -18.12
C THR A 179 4.49 6.12 -19.55
N MET A 180 4.93 4.99 -20.13
CA MET A 180 5.38 4.96 -21.51
C MET A 180 4.23 5.20 -22.50
N GLU A 181 3.08 4.56 -22.30
CA GLU A 181 1.91 4.78 -23.15
C GLU A 181 1.40 6.23 -23.06
N TYR A 182 1.42 6.83 -21.87
CA TYR A 182 1.17 8.26 -21.71
C TYR A 182 2.15 9.13 -22.51
N LEU A 183 3.45 8.84 -22.42
CA LEU A 183 4.48 9.58 -23.16
C LEU A 183 4.31 9.41 -24.68
N LYS A 184 4.00 8.19 -25.16
CA LYS A 184 3.67 7.90 -26.56
C LYS A 184 2.49 8.75 -27.03
N ALA A 185 1.40 8.75 -26.27
CA ALA A 185 0.21 9.54 -26.58
C ALA A 185 0.48 11.05 -26.63
N LYS A 186 1.27 11.59 -25.69
CA LYS A 186 1.60 13.03 -25.65
C LYS A 186 2.55 13.49 -26.75
N THR A 187 3.41 12.61 -27.24
CA THR A 187 4.50 13.00 -28.16
C THR A 187 4.27 12.51 -29.59
N GLY A 188 3.35 11.55 -29.79
CA GLY A 188 3.13 10.86 -31.05
C GLY A 188 4.28 9.91 -31.42
N MET A 189 5.22 9.61 -30.51
CA MET A 189 6.24 8.60 -30.75
C MET A 189 5.61 7.20 -30.74
N ARG A 190 6.17 6.28 -31.53
CA ARG A 190 5.68 4.89 -31.64
C ARG A 190 6.76 3.93 -31.18
N LEU A 191 6.40 3.09 -30.21
CA LEU A 191 7.24 2.03 -29.68
C LEU A 191 6.37 0.81 -29.40
N ARG A 192 6.89 -0.36 -29.73
CA ARG A 192 6.25 -1.64 -29.41
C ARG A 192 6.54 -2.02 -27.95
N HIS A 193 5.50 -2.35 -27.20
CA HIS A 193 5.65 -2.83 -25.83
C HIS A 193 6.11 -4.30 -25.80
N VAL A 194 7.09 -4.61 -24.96
CA VAL A 194 7.53 -5.96 -24.63
C VAL A 194 7.33 -6.17 -23.12
N PRO A 195 6.30 -6.91 -22.69
CA PRO A 195 6.03 -7.14 -21.27
C PRO A 195 6.97 -8.21 -20.69
N TYR A 196 7.55 -7.91 -19.53
CA TYR A 196 8.36 -8.84 -18.74
C TYR A 196 7.65 -9.23 -17.45
N LYS A 197 8.10 -10.34 -16.82
CA LYS A 197 7.54 -10.81 -15.54
C LYS A 197 8.02 -9.96 -14.35
N SER A 198 9.10 -9.21 -14.48
CA SER A 198 9.64 -8.32 -13.45
C SER A 198 10.48 -7.18 -14.05
N ALA A 199 10.67 -6.10 -13.27
CA ALA A 199 11.51 -4.98 -13.68
C ALA A 199 12.98 -5.39 -13.83
N VAL A 200 13.49 -6.27 -12.96
CA VAL A 200 14.84 -6.82 -13.04
C VAL A 200 15.07 -7.58 -14.34
N GLN A 201 14.11 -8.39 -14.79
CA GLN A 201 14.22 -9.12 -16.06
C GLN A 201 14.29 -8.14 -17.25
N CYS A 202 13.43 -7.13 -17.28
CA CYS A 202 13.47 -6.06 -18.29
C CYS A 202 14.81 -5.30 -18.28
N THR A 203 15.33 -4.92 -17.10
CA THR A 203 16.59 -4.18 -17.00
C THR A 203 17.81 -5.03 -17.37
N ASN A 204 17.81 -6.33 -17.10
CA ASN A 204 18.87 -7.24 -17.55
C ASN A 204 18.90 -7.36 -19.09
N ASP A 205 17.74 -7.53 -19.72
CA ASP A 205 17.62 -7.59 -21.17
C ASP A 205 17.97 -6.26 -21.83
N LEU A 206 17.60 -5.15 -21.19
CA LEU A 206 18.04 -3.81 -21.58
C LEU A 206 19.57 -3.74 -21.53
N ALA A 207 20.21 -4.11 -20.41
CA ALA A 207 21.66 -4.09 -20.27
C ALA A 207 22.40 -5.02 -21.25
N ALA A 208 21.74 -6.10 -21.69
CA ALA A 208 22.24 -7.01 -22.73
C ALA A 208 21.98 -6.50 -24.17
N GLY A 209 21.15 -5.46 -24.34
CA GLY A 209 20.81 -4.87 -25.64
C GLY A 209 19.69 -5.59 -26.40
N HIS A 210 18.95 -6.50 -25.76
CA HIS A 210 17.80 -7.17 -26.37
C HIS A 210 16.60 -6.23 -26.57
N VAL A 211 16.47 -5.25 -25.68
CA VAL A 211 15.60 -4.08 -25.80
C VAL A 211 16.46 -2.86 -25.52
N THR A 212 16.15 -1.69 -26.07
CA THR A 212 17.03 -0.50 -25.97
C THR A 212 16.44 0.65 -25.17
N ILE A 213 15.14 0.57 -24.84
CA ILE A 213 14.40 1.59 -24.10
C ILE A 213 13.59 0.89 -23.00
N ALA A 214 13.54 1.47 -21.80
CA ALA A 214 12.64 0.99 -20.77
C ALA A 214 12.14 2.12 -19.88
N PHE A 215 10.94 1.94 -19.34
CA PHE A 215 10.52 2.66 -18.15
C PHE A 215 10.50 1.65 -17.00
N THR A 216 11.38 1.83 -16.02
CA THR A 216 11.65 0.80 -14.99
C THR A 216 11.80 1.43 -13.61
N ASP A 217 11.75 0.62 -12.56
CA ASP A 217 11.88 1.11 -11.17
C ASP A 217 13.30 1.56 -10.84
N ALA A 218 13.43 2.36 -9.77
CA ALA A 218 14.68 2.93 -9.30
C ALA A 218 15.78 1.90 -9.05
N LEU A 219 15.39 0.75 -8.48
CA LEU A 219 16.30 -0.22 -7.90
C LEU A 219 16.96 -1.07 -8.97
N SER A 220 16.17 -1.52 -9.94
CA SER A 220 16.64 -2.42 -10.98
C SER A 220 17.75 -1.79 -11.82
N VAL A 221 17.79 -0.45 -11.93
CA VAL A 221 18.76 0.26 -12.78
C VAL A 221 20.02 0.72 -12.06
N VAL A 222 20.05 0.80 -10.72
CA VAL A 222 21.20 1.38 -9.98
C VAL A 222 22.54 0.73 -10.38
N PRO A 223 22.68 -0.61 -10.44
CA PRO A 223 23.95 -1.22 -10.80
C PRO A 223 24.38 -0.87 -12.23
N HIS A 224 23.41 -0.74 -13.14
CA HIS A 224 23.66 -0.51 -14.56
C HIS A 224 23.97 0.95 -14.86
N LEU A 225 23.29 1.90 -14.20
CA LEU A 225 23.63 3.32 -14.22
C LEU A 225 25.07 3.54 -13.75
N LYS A 226 25.44 2.95 -12.60
CA LYS A 226 26.81 3.03 -12.07
C LYS A 226 27.86 2.45 -13.02
N SER A 227 27.53 1.35 -13.71
CA SER A 227 28.43 0.72 -14.69
C SER A 227 28.49 1.45 -16.05
N GLY A 228 27.62 2.43 -16.30
CA GLY A 228 27.53 3.12 -17.59
C GLY A 228 26.91 2.30 -18.73
N ARG A 229 26.41 1.08 -18.47
CA ARG A 229 25.73 0.24 -19.48
C ARG A 229 24.36 0.78 -19.88
N ILE A 230 23.71 1.48 -18.95
CA ILE A 230 22.40 2.10 -19.12
C ILE A 230 22.53 3.59 -18.75
N ARG A 231 21.78 4.44 -19.44
CA ARG A 231 21.69 5.88 -19.19
C ARG A 231 20.27 6.26 -18.81
N GLY A 232 20.11 7.12 -17.80
CA GLY A 232 18.84 7.76 -17.47
C GLY A 232 18.53 8.92 -18.41
N VAL A 233 17.27 9.02 -18.84
CA VAL A 233 16.77 10.06 -19.76
C VAL A 233 15.77 10.96 -19.08
N ALA A 234 14.84 10.39 -18.32
CA ALA A 234 13.84 11.14 -17.57
C ALA A 234 13.35 10.37 -16.35
N ALA A 235 13.16 11.05 -15.21
CA ALA A 235 12.38 10.52 -14.10
C ALA A 235 10.88 10.78 -14.33
N SER A 236 10.02 9.82 -13.99
CA SER A 236 8.59 10.10 -13.81
C SER A 236 8.33 10.69 -12.44
N GLY A 237 7.18 11.33 -12.28
CA GLY A 237 6.75 11.88 -10.99
C GLY A 237 7.22 13.32 -10.77
N PRO A 238 6.87 13.89 -9.61
CA PRO A 238 7.01 15.32 -9.37
C PRO A 238 8.43 15.74 -8.95
N GLU A 239 9.28 14.79 -8.56
CA GLU A 239 10.64 15.04 -8.07
C GLU A 239 11.62 14.09 -8.78
N ARG A 240 12.90 14.50 -8.90
CA ARG A 240 13.98 13.64 -9.38
C ARG A 240 14.20 12.46 -8.43
N MET A 241 14.67 11.35 -8.97
CA MET A 241 14.86 10.12 -8.18
C MET A 241 16.12 10.22 -7.31
N LEU A 242 16.04 9.74 -6.08
CA LEU A 242 17.19 9.73 -5.16
C LEU A 242 18.40 8.97 -5.74
N THR A 243 18.14 7.92 -6.53
CA THR A 243 19.15 7.09 -7.18
C THR A 243 19.75 7.68 -8.45
N ALA A 244 19.17 8.77 -8.97
CA ALA A 244 19.52 9.40 -10.24
C ALA A 244 19.17 10.90 -10.22
N GLN A 245 19.77 11.66 -9.29
CA GLN A 245 19.45 13.08 -9.07
C GLN A 245 19.91 13.99 -10.22
N ASP A 246 20.86 13.50 -11.02
CA ASP A 246 21.34 14.11 -12.25
C ASP A 246 20.32 13.98 -13.40
N VAL A 247 19.39 13.03 -13.34
CA VAL A 247 18.38 12.82 -14.37
C VAL A 247 17.16 13.73 -14.12
N PRO A 248 16.84 14.64 -15.05
CA PRO A 248 15.67 15.52 -14.91
C PRO A 248 14.36 14.75 -15.02
N THR A 249 13.30 15.25 -14.40
CA THR A 249 11.93 14.74 -14.53
C THR A 249 11.37 14.98 -15.94
N MET A 250 10.30 14.27 -16.29
CA MET A 250 9.53 14.56 -17.50
C MET A 250 8.96 15.99 -17.48
N GLY A 251 8.50 16.47 -16.32
CA GLY A 251 7.96 17.81 -16.14
C GLY A 251 8.99 18.91 -16.40
N GLU A 252 10.21 18.76 -15.86
CA GLU A 252 11.35 19.67 -16.15
C GLU A 252 11.72 19.68 -17.64
N GLN A 253 11.40 18.62 -18.39
CA GLN A 253 11.65 18.47 -19.82
C GLN A 253 10.44 18.83 -20.70
N GLY A 254 9.40 19.44 -20.12
CA GLY A 254 8.25 19.96 -20.86
C GLY A 254 7.14 18.95 -21.15
N ILE A 255 7.18 17.75 -20.55
CA ILE A 255 6.11 16.76 -20.62
C ILE A 255 5.48 16.61 -19.22
N PRO A 256 4.32 17.24 -18.96
CA PRO A 256 3.69 17.19 -17.64
C PRO A 256 3.36 15.75 -17.22
N PHE A 257 3.93 15.30 -16.11
CA PHE A 257 3.63 14.00 -15.50
C PHE A 257 4.03 14.00 -14.03
N ASN A 258 3.04 13.95 -13.13
CA ASN A 258 3.25 14.06 -11.69
C ASN A 258 2.90 12.78 -10.94
N GLN A 259 2.61 11.68 -11.64
CA GLN A 259 2.22 10.43 -10.98
C GLN A 259 3.44 9.69 -10.41
N ALA A 260 3.27 9.16 -9.21
CA ALA A 260 4.30 8.42 -8.50
C ALA A 260 3.67 7.26 -7.73
N SER A 261 4.47 6.24 -7.46
CA SER A 261 4.08 5.08 -6.67
C SER A 261 4.32 5.34 -5.19
N TRP A 262 3.43 4.91 -4.33
CA TRP A 262 3.62 4.97 -2.88
C TRP A 262 3.22 3.64 -2.24
N LEU A 263 3.74 3.40 -1.04
CA LEU A 263 3.36 2.29 -0.18
C LEU A 263 2.55 2.83 1.00
N ALA A 264 1.45 2.16 1.31
CA ALA A 264 0.55 2.59 2.39
C ALA A 264 -0.13 1.42 3.10
N LEU A 265 -0.54 1.72 4.33
CA LEU A 265 -1.25 0.84 5.25
C LEU A 265 -2.72 1.26 5.30
N PHE A 266 -3.60 0.27 5.15
CA PHE A 266 -5.04 0.40 5.23
C PHE A 266 -5.63 -0.68 6.13
N GLY A 267 -6.82 -0.43 6.66
CA GLY A 267 -7.70 -1.47 7.21
C GLY A 267 -8.92 -1.67 6.31
N PRO A 268 -9.79 -2.64 6.65
CA PRO A 268 -11.13 -2.73 6.05
C PRO A 268 -11.95 -1.45 6.29
N LYS A 269 -13.05 -1.33 5.55
CA LYS A 269 -14.07 -0.30 5.76
C LYS A 269 -14.51 -0.22 7.23
N ASN A 270 -14.78 1.01 7.70
CA ASN A 270 -15.32 1.29 9.04
C ASN A 270 -14.39 0.91 10.21
N LEU A 271 -13.06 0.87 9.99
CA LEU A 271 -12.12 0.63 11.08
C LEU A 271 -12.26 1.73 12.15
N PRO A 272 -12.44 1.39 13.45
CA PRO A 272 -12.66 2.38 14.51
C PRO A 272 -11.54 3.43 14.60
N ALA A 273 -11.91 4.70 14.75
CA ALA A 273 -10.98 5.82 14.83
C ALA A 273 -9.87 5.65 15.89
N PRO A 274 -10.11 5.09 17.10
CA PRO A 274 -9.03 4.84 18.05
C PRO A 274 -7.95 3.88 17.53
N ILE A 275 -8.33 2.88 16.74
CA ILE A 275 -7.39 1.93 16.12
C ILE A 275 -6.59 2.64 15.02
N VAL A 276 -7.27 3.37 14.15
CA VAL A 276 -6.65 4.17 13.07
C VAL A 276 -5.63 5.14 13.67
N ASN A 277 -6.04 5.92 14.67
CA ASN A 277 -5.18 6.91 15.32
C ASN A 277 -3.97 6.26 15.99
N ARG A 278 -4.16 5.12 16.67
CA ARG A 278 -3.04 4.40 17.29
C ARG A 278 -2.04 3.92 16.26
N LEU A 279 -2.50 3.24 15.20
CA LEU A 279 -1.61 2.72 14.15
C LEU A 279 -0.92 3.85 13.38
N ASN A 280 -1.65 4.91 13.02
CA ASN A 280 -1.10 6.08 12.34
C ASN A 280 0.01 6.74 13.18
N ALA A 281 -0.23 6.95 14.48
CA ALA A 281 0.75 7.56 15.37
C ALA A 281 2.04 6.73 15.46
N GLU A 282 1.94 5.40 15.59
CA GLU A 282 3.13 4.53 15.62
C GLU A 282 3.89 4.55 14.29
N VAL A 283 3.19 4.44 13.16
CA VAL A 283 3.82 4.53 11.84
C VAL A 283 4.52 5.88 11.66
N ASN A 284 3.89 6.99 12.04
CA ASN A 284 4.50 8.31 11.93
C ASN A 284 5.77 8.45 12.79
N ARG A 285 5.82 7.85 13.98
CA ARG A 285 7.05 7.81 14.81
C ARG A 285 8.14 6.98 14.16
N ILE A 286 7.80 5.85 13.53
CA ILE A 286 8.75 5.01 12.78
C ILE A 286 9.42 5.84 11.69
N LEU A 287 8.65 6.60 10.92
CA LEU A 287 9.16 7.41 9.81
C LEU A 287 10.07 8.57 10.24
N GLN A 288 9.95 9.01 11.49
CA GLN A 288 10.77 10.08 12.07
C GLN A 288 12.09 9.57 12.69
N SER A 289 12.22 8.27 12.89
CA SER A 289 13.43 7.68 13.49
C SER A 289 14.64 7.78 12.55
N PRO A 290 15.79 8.33 12.98
CA PRO A 290 17.00 8.37 12.16
C PRO A 290 17.48 6.99 11.70
N GLU A 291 17.35 5.98 12.56
CA GLU A 291 17.71 4.59 12.21
C GLU A 291 16.84 4.08 11.06
N GLU A 292 15.53 4.36 11.10
CA GLU A 292 14.61 3.92 10.06
C GLU A 292 14.81 4.70 8.77
N GLN A 293 15.11 5.99 8.84
CA GLN A 293 15.48 6.77 7.65
C GLN A 293 16.70 6.16 6.94
N GLN A 294 17.70 5.67 7.68
CA GLN A 294 18.84 4.96 7.10
C GLN A 294 18.44 3.62 6.48
N ARG A 295 17.57 2.83 7.13
CA ARG A 295 17.06 1.57 6.56
C ARG A 295 16.26 1.80 5.27
N PHE A 296 15.41 2.84 5.22
CA PHE A 296 14.72 3.25 3.99
C PHE A 296 15.71 3.63 2.88
N ALA A 297 16.73 4.44 3.20
CA ALA A 297 17.75 4.83 2.23
C ALA A 297 18.55 3.62 1.70
N ALA A 298 18.84 2.62 2.54
CA ALA A 298 19.48 1.38 2.13
C ALA A 298 18.62 0.55 1.15
N MET A 299 17.29 0.68 1.22
CA MET A 299 16.33 0.13 0.26
C MET A 299 16.10 1.07 -0.94
N TYR A 300 16.84 2.17 -1.05
CA TYR A 300 16.66 3.25 -2.03
C TYR A 300 15.24 3.84 -2.04
N LEU A 301 14.59 3.81 -0.88
CA LEU A 301 13.30 4.43 -0.64
C LEU A 301 13.48 5.72 0.15
N LYS A 302 12.57 6.66 -0.08
CA LYS A 302 12.38 7.81 0.80
C LYS A 302 11.27 7.47 1.79
N PRO A 303 11.49 7.62 3.10
CA PRO A 303 10.41 7.46 4.08
C PRO A 303 9.32 8.49 3.80
N GLY A 304 8.07 8.09 4.03
CA GLY A 304 6.93 9.01 3.95
C GLY A 304 7.10 10.15 4.94
N LYS A 305 6.56 11.34 4.59
CA LYS A 305 6.38 12.39 5.58
C LYS A 305 5.24 11.99 6.52
N PRO A 306 5.38 12.22 7.84
CA PRO A 306 4.27 12.06 8.76
C PRO A 306 3.03 12.78 8.25
N SER A 307 1.91 12.07 8.21
CA SER A 307 0.63 12.57 7.72
C SER A 307 -0.51 11.89 8.44
N THR A 308 -1.67 12.54 8.43
CA THR A 308 -2.93 12.02 8.95
C THR A 308 -3.49 10.93 8.03
N ALA A 309 -4.37 10.09 8.58
CA ALA A 309 -5.13 9.14 7.78
C ALA A 309 -6.00 9.83 6.70
N GLY A 310 -6.55 11.01 7.02
CA GLY A 310 -7.34 11.81 6.09
C GLY A 310 -6.54 12.26 4.87
N GLU A 311 -5.32 12.77 5.06
CA GLU A 311 -4.43 13.16 3.97
C GLU A 311 -4.08 11.99 3.04
N LEU A 312 -3.94 10.76 3.58
CA LEU A 312 -3.79 9.57 2.74
C LEU A 312 -5.08 9.29 1.94
N GLY A 313 -6.26 9.43 2.54
CA GLY A 313 -7.54 9.29 1.83
C GLY A 313 -7.68 10.29 0.68
N ASP A 314 -7.30 11.55 0.91
CA ASP A 314 -7.31 12.58 -0.12
C ASP A 314 -6.32 12.30 -1.24
N LEU A 315 -5.12 11.81 -0.90
CA LEU A 315 -4.13 11.36 -1.89
C LEU A 315 -4.69 10.22 -2.76
N VAL A 316 -5.33 9.21 -2.16
CA VAL A 316 -5.92 8.10 -2.92
C VAL A 316 -6.99 8.61 -3.89
N ARG A 317 -7.85 9.54 -3.45
CA ARG A 317 -8.89 10.13 -4.31
C ARG A 317 -8.30 10.93 -5.46
N ALA A 318 -7.29 11.76 -5.19
CA ALA A 318 -6.61 12.55 -6.21
C ALA A 318 -5.90 11.66 -7.23
N ASP A 319 -5.13 10.67 -6.76
CA ASP A 319 -4.41 9.75 -7.62
C ASP A 319 -5.35 8.86 -8.43
N LEU A 320 -6.47 8.42 -7.86
CA LEU A 320 -7.47 7.65 -8.60
C LEU A 320 -7.96 8.42 -9.83
N GLY A 321 -8.35 9.69 -9.66
CA GLY A 321 -8.78 10.53 -10.79
C GLY A 321 -7.65 10.77 -11.80
N ALA A 322 -6.45 11.05 -11.31
CA ALA A 322 -5.32 11.36 -12.16
C ALA A 322 -4.82 10.15 -12.98
N TRP A 323 -4.82 8.95 -12.38
CA TRP A 323 -4.52 7.71 -13.09
C TRP A 323 -5.61 7.33 -14.09
N GLY A 324 -6.88 7.69 -13.84
CA GLY A 324 -7.95 7.54 -14.83
C GLY A 324 -7.68 8.34 -16.11
N GLU A 325 -7.25 9.59 -15.97
CA GLU A 325 -6.84 10.41 -17.12
C GLU A 325 -5.59 9.88 -17.83
N VAL A 326 -4.64 9.32 -17.07
CA VAL A 326 -3.46 8.65 -17.65
C VAL A 326 -3.87 7.42 -18.47
N VAL A 327 -4.69 6.53 -17.91
CA VAL A 327 -5.16 5.32 -18.59
C VAL A 327 -5.96 5.65 -19.85
N LYS A 328 -6.86 6.65 -19.76
CA LYS A 328 -7.62 7.16 -20.90
C LYS A 328 -6.70 7.74 -21.98
N THR A 329 -5.72 8.56 -21.59
CA THR A 329 -4.74 9.13 -22.52
C THR A 329 -3.88 8.05 -23.17
N ALA A 330 -3.49 7.04 -22.40
CA ALA A 330 -2.71 5.89 -22.84
C ALA A 330 -3.50 4.93 -23.76
N GLY A 331 -4.82 5.06 -23.85
CA GLY A 331 -5.66 4.18 -24.65
C GLY A 331 -5.70 2.73 -24.15
N VAL A 332 -5.38 2.50 -22.88
CA VAL A 332 -5.38 1.16 -22.28
C VAL A 332 -6.81 0.79 -21.91
N THR A 333 -7.29 -0.34 -22.43
CA THR A 333 -8.64 -0.83 -22.14
C THR A 333 -8.64 -1.80 -20.96
N PRO A 334 -9.72 -1.84 -20.17
CA PRO A 334 -9.88 -2.87 -19.16
C PRO A 334 -9.78 -4.28 -19.75
N GLN A 335 -9.14 -5.18 -18.99
CA GLN A 335 -9.08 -6.62 -19.26
C GLN A 335 -10.06 -7.38 -18.38
#